data_AF-D5ACG8-F1
#
_entry.id   AF-D5ACG8-F1
#
_cell.length_a   1.000
_cell.length_b   1.000
_cell.length_c   1.000
_cell.angle_alpha   90.00
_cell.angle_beta   90.00
_cell.angle_gamma   90.00
#
_symmetry.space_group_name_H-M   'P 1'
#
loop_
_entity.id
_entity.type
_entity.pdbx_description
1 polymer ?
#
loop_
_entity_poly.entity_id
_entity_poly.type
_entity_poly.pdbx_seq_one_letter_code
_entity_poly.pdbx_strand_id
1 'polypeptide(L)'
;MGGRLVFFYPVALGEDSADIFPDHGCFTLVSHSEQILSTRYSRCLLTMEKTAEYTAEIAAQAREKHLEFRENHAKLLEETRENGSLHSKVFSTTEDLELSLGLSGMNIKRDKDSKPKYRSKCV
;
A
#
# COMPACT_ATOMS: atom_id res chain seq x y z
N MET A 1 -10.09 26.84 -16.23
CA MET A 1 -8.67 26.51 -15.95
C MET A 1 -8.24 27.28 -14.71
N GLY A 2 -7.41 26.71 -13.83
CA GLY A 2 -7.04 27.32 -12.53
C GLY A 2 -7.84 26.85 -11.31
N GLY A 3 -8.69 25.83 -11.47
CA GLY A 3 -9.33 25.15 -10.33
C GLY A 3 -8.31 24.30 -9.56
N ARG A 4 -8.45 24.21 -8.24
CA ARG A 4 -7.54 23.41 -7.39
C ARG A 4 -8.22 22.15 -6.89
N LEU A 5 -7.47 21.04 -6.93
CA LEU A 5 -7.81 19.79 -6.29
C LEU A 5 -6.96 19.66 -5.03
N VAL A 6 -7.62 19.59 -3.87
CA VAL A 6 -6.94 19.49 -2.57
C VAL A 6 -7.44 18.23 -1.86
N PHE A 7 -6.52 17.36 -1.47
CA PHE A 7 -6.86 16.09 -0.81
C PHE A 7 -5.71 15.59 0.07
N PHE A 8 -6.03 14.68 0.99
CA PHE A 8 -5.03 13.99 1.80
C PHE A 8 -4.57 12.70 1.10
N TYR A 9 -3.26 12.51 1.03
CA TYR A 9 -2.61 11.31 0.49
C TYR A 9 -1.85 10.59 1.62
N PRO A 10 -2.10 9.30 1.88
CA PRO A 10 -1.39 8.55 2.93
C PRO A 10 0.06 8.28 2.53
N VAL A 11 1.00 8.40 3.47
CA VAL A 11 2.44 8.19 3.24
C VAL A 11 3.01 7.34 4.38
N ALA A 12 3.91 6.41 4.03
CA ALA A 12 4.71 5.67 5.02
C ALA A 12 5.94 6.50 5.39
N LEU A 13 6.25 6.60 6.69
CA LEU A 13 7.42 7.36 7.13
C LEU A 13 8.71 6.66 6.68
N GLY A 14 9.60 7.42 6.02
CA GLY A 14 10.89 6.93 5.51
C GLY A 14 10.94 6.71 4.00
N GLU A 15 9.83 6.91 3.27
CA GLU A 15 9.85 7.03 1.80
C GLU A 15 9.99 8.50 1.40
N ASP A 16 10.88 8.80 0.44
CA ASP A 16 11.08 10.16 -0.07
C ASP A 16 9.82 10.64 -0.81
N SER A 17 9.13 11.62 -0.22
CA SER A 17 7.74 11.95 -0.53
C SER A 17 7.49 12.48 -1.95
N ALA A 18 8.50 13.02 -2.62
CA ALA A 18 8.32 13.69 -3.92
C ALA A 18 8.04 12.71 -5.08
N ASP A 19 8.65 11.52 -5.07
CA ASP A 19 8.53 10.55 -6.16
C ASP A 19 7.26 9.68 -6.06
N ILE A 20 6.60 9.71 -4.91
CA ILE A 20 5.45 8.84 -4.59
C ILE A 20 4.09 9.50 -4.89
N PHE A 21 4.08 10.82 -5.13
CA PHE A 21 2.82 11.53 -5.34
C PHE A 21 2.19 11.21 -6.69
N PRO A 22 0.85 11.20 -6.78
CA PRO A 22 0.16 10.91 -8.02
C PRO A 22 0.44 11.99 -9.07
N ASP A 23 0.84 11.56 -10.26
CA ASP A 23 1.01 12.41 -11.44
C ASP A 23 -0.17 12.25 -12.42
N HIS A 24 -0.56 13.34 -13.07
CA HIS A 24 -1.64 13.35 -14.05
C HIS A 24 -1.50 14.50 -15.05
N GLY A 25 -1.60 14.22 -16.36
CA GLY A 25 -1.36 15.24 -17.40
C GLY A 25 -2.26 16.50 -17.36
N CYS A 26 -3.40 16.43 -16.68
CA CYS A 26 -4.28 17.60 -16.48
C CYS A 26 -4.01 18.42 -15.21
N PHE A 27 -3.18 17.92 -14.28
CA PHE A 27 -2.97 18.51 -12.97
C PHE A 27 -1.48 18.62 -12.67
N THR A 28 -1.08 19.75 -12.08
CA THR A 28 0.30 19.94 -11.62
C THR A 28 0.32 20.12 -10.11
N LEU A 29 1.27 19.47 -9.43
CA LEU A 29 1.45 19.64 -7.99
C LEU A 29 2.00 21.03 -7.70
N VAL A 30 1.27 21.82 -6.91
CA VAL A 30 1.66 23.19 -6.54
C VAL A 30 2.30 23.22 -5.16
N SER A 31 1.74 22.49 -4.21
CA SER A 31 2.25 22.41 -2.85
C SER A 31 1.83 21.11 -2.18
N HIS A 32 2.63 20.66 -1.23
CA HIS A 32 2.28 19.60 -0.30
C HIS A 32 2.65 19.99 1.13
N SER A 33 1.91 19.50 2.11
CA SER A 33 2.23 19.66 3.53
C SER A 33 2.03 18.34 4.23
N GLU A 34 3.08 17.83 4.87
CA GLU A 34 3.00 16.58 5.63
C GLU A 34 2.41 16.80 7.03
N GLN A 35 1.60 15.85 7.47
CA GLN A 35 1.09 15.73 8.83
C GLN A 35 1.38 14.32 9.35
N ILE A 36 2.27 14.22 10.34
CA ILE A 36 2.60 12.96 11.01
C ILE A 36 1.42 12.52 11.87
N LEU A 37 0.95 11.27 11.67
CA LEU A 37 -0.16 10.70 12.45
C LEU A 37 0.32 9.68 13.48
N SER A 38 1.42 8.99 13.20
CA SER A 38 2.02 7.95 14.05
C SER A 38 3.50 7.80 13.74
N THR A 39 4.19 6.89 14.43
CA THR A 39 5.59 6.55 14.15
C THR A 39 5.82 5.79 12.84
N ARG A 40 4.77 5.31 12.19
CA ARG A 40 4.88 4.54 10.92
C ARG A 40 4.22 5.23 9.72
N TYR A 41 3.25 6.09 9.97
CA TYR A 41 2.41 6.68 8.91
C TYR A 41 2.19 8.16 9.14
N SER A 42 2.21 8.89 8.03
CA SER A 42 1.83 10.28 7.90
C SER A 42 0.79 10.42 6.79
N ARG A 43 0.31 11.65 6.60
CA ARG A 43 -0.49 12.03 5.42
C ARG A 43 0.01 13.35 4.87
N CYS A 44 0.02 13.49 3.56
CA CYS A 44 0.34 14.73 2.87
C CYS A 44 -0.93 15.39 2.37
N LEU A 45 -1.16 16.66 2.73
CA LEU A 45 -2.17 17.50 2.09
C LEU A 45 -1.61 17.97 0.75
N LEU A 46 -2.06 17.35 -0.34
CA LEU A 46 -1.64 17.69 -1.69
C LEU A 46 -2.57 18.77 -2.25
N THR A 47 -1.97 19.78 -2.88
CA THR A 47 -2.69 20.80 -3.64
C THR A 47 -2.20 20.75 -5.07
N MET A 48 -3.10 20.37 -5.98
CA MET A 48 -2.84 20.33 -7.41
C MET A 48 -3.68 21.38 -8.13
N GLU A 49 -3.12 21.99 -9.17
CA GLU A 49 -3.82 22.95 -10.02
C GLU A 49 -4.16 22.32 -11.36
N LYS A 50 -5.39 22.54 -11.84
CA LYS A 50 -5.83 22.10 -13.16
C LYS A 50 -5.25 23.01 -14.24
N THR A 51 -4.23 22.50 -14.93
CA THR A 51 -3.45 23.21 -15.96
C THR A 51 -3.73 22.74 -17.39
N ALA A 52 -4.28 21.54 -17.59
CA ALA A 52 -4.67 21.05 -18.92
C ALA A 52 -6.15 20.58 -18.96
N GLU A 53 -6.72 20.59 -20.17
CA GLU A 53 -8.04 20.01 -20.41
C GLU A 53 -7.96 18.49 -20.52
N TYR A 54 -9.08 17.82 -20.25
CA TYR A 54 -9.16 16.37 -20.35
C TYR A 54 -9.47 15.98 -21.79
N THR A 55 -8.46 15.47 -22.51
CA THR A 55 -8.57 15.10 -23.92
C THR A 55 -9.00 13.64 -24.11
N ALA A 56 -9.48 13.31 -25.30
CA ALA A 56 -9.84 11.93 -25.65
C ALA A 56 -8.64 10.96 -25.55
N GLU A 57 -7.43 11.45 -25.80
CA GLU A 57 -6.17 10.71 -25.68
C GLU A 57 -5.89 10.32 -24.22
N ILE A 58 -5.98 11.29 -23.29
CA ILE A 58 -5.83 11.03 -21.85
C ILE A 58 -6.89 10.03 -21.39
N ALA A 59 -8.13 10.16 -21.89
CA ALA A 59 -9.19 9.21 -21.60
C ALA A 59 -8.91 7.80 -22.11
N ALA A 60 -8.29 7.66 -23.29
CA ALA A 60 -7.88 6.37 -23.83
C ALA A 60 -6.77 5.73 -23.00
N GLN A 61 -5.73 6.50 -22.65
CA GLN A 61 -4.63 6.05 -21.79
C GLN A 61 -5.13 5.60 -20.41
N ALA A 62 -6.08 6.34 -19.82
CA ALA A 62 -6.68 5.95 -18.54
C ALA A 62 -7.43 4.62 -18.63
N ARG A 63 -8.14 4.37 -19.75
CA ARG A 63 -8.82 3.09 -19.98
C ARG A 63 -7.83 1.93 -20.16
N GLU A 64 -6.76 2.16 -20.91
CA GLU A 64 -5.69 1.17 -21.12
C GLU A 64 -5.03 0.78 -19.79
N LYS A 65 -4.57 1.77 -19.01
CA LYS A 65 -3.99 1.53 -17.67
C LYS A 65 -4.97 0.79 -16.74
N HIS A 66 -6.26 1.11 -16.82
CA HIS A 66 -7.27 0.41 -16.02
C HIS A 66 -7.42 -1.06 -16.43
N LEU A 67 -7.40 -1.36 -17.73
CA LEU A 67 -7.46 -2.73 -18.24
C LEU A 67 -6.21 -3.51 -17.84
N GLU A 68 -5.04 -2.92 -18.04
CA GLU A 68 -3.74 -3.48 -17.65
C GLU A 68 -3.73 -3.82 -16.15
N PHE A 69 -4.17 -2.89 -15.29
CA PHE A 69 -4.26 -3.15 -13.85
C PHE A 69 -5.15 -4.35 -13.53
N ARG A 70 -6.29 -4.49 -14.21
CA ARG A 70 -7.22 -5.62 -14.00
C ARG A 70 -6.59 -6.95 -14.41
N GLU A 71 -5.89 -6.98 -15.54
CA GLU A 71 -5.21 -8.18 -16.04
C GLU A 71 -4.06 -8.58 -15.11
N ASN A 72 -3.22 -7.61 -14.72
CA ASN A 72 -2.12 -7.83 -13.78
C ASN A 72 -2.63 -8.32 -12.41
N HIS A 73 -3.73 -7.76 -11.92
CA HIS A 73 -4.35 -8.22 -10.68
C HIS A 73 -4.90 -9.64 -10.79
N ALA A 74 -5.53 -10.00 -11.92
CA ALA A 74 -5.98 -11.38 -12.15
C ALA A 74 -4.79 -12.36 -12.17
N LYS A 75 -3.70 -11.99 -12.85
CA LYS A 75 -2.45 -12.76 -12.88
C LYS A 75 -1.88 -12.96 -11.47
N LEU A 76 -1.81 -11.89 -10.68
CA LEU A 76 -1.35 -11.94 -9.29
C LEU A 76 -2.18 -12.92 -8.44
N LEU A 77 -3.50 -12.97 -8.63
CA LEU A 77 -4.36 -13.90 -7.89
C LEU A 77 -4.10 -15.36 -8.28
N GLU A 78 -3.94 -15.67 -9.57
CA GLU A 78 -3.59 -17.02 -10.00
C GLU A 78 -2.20 -17.42 -9.52
N GLU A 79 -1.21 -16.54 -9.64
CA GLU A 79 0.14 -16.77 -9.09
C GLU A 79 0.10 -17.01 -7.57
N THR A 80 -0.74 -16.28 -6.84
CA THR A 80 -0.93 -16.47 -5.40
C THR A 80 -1.58 -17.82 -5.08
N ARG A 81 -2.47 -18.33 -5.94
CA ARG A 81 -3.08 -19.67 -5.78
C ARG A 81 -2.08 -20.79 -6.05
N GLU A 82 -1.29 -20.67 -7.11
CA GLU A 82 -0.31 -21.68 -7.51
C GLU A 82 0.90 -21.70 -6.60
N ASN A 83 1.46 -20.52 -6.32
CA ASN A 83 2.71 -20.39 -5.56
C ASN A 83 2.47 -20.15 -4.07
N GLY A 84 1.23 -19.96 -3.62
CA GLY A 84 0.94 -19.52 -2.25
C GLY A 84 1.30 -18.05 -2.00
N SER A 85 0.71 -17.46 -0.95
CA SER A 85 0.99 -16.08 -0.59
C SER A 85 2.45 -15.90 -0.15
N LEU A 86 3.08 -14.79 -0.54
CA LEU A 86 4.39 -14.39 -0.01
C LEU A 86 4.39 -14.36 1.52
N HIS A 87 3.27 -13.94 2.13
CA HIS A 87 3.14 -13.93 3.58
C HIS A 87 3.26 -15.34 4.17
N SER A 88 2.60 -16.35 3.57
CA SER A 88 2.77 -17.73 4.04
C SER A 88 4.18 -18.26 3.85
N LYS A 89 4.90 -17.83 2.80
CA LYS A 89 6.27 -18.30 2.52
C LYS A 89 7.35 -17.67 3.41
N VAL A 90 7.20 -16.40 3.76
CA VAL A 90 8.18 -15.66 4.56
C VAL A 90 7.91 -15.83 6.05
N PHE A 91 6.63 -15.99 6.45
CA PHE A 91 6.22 -16.11 7.84
C PHE A 91 5.76 -17.51 8.24
N SER A 92 5.94 -18.54 7.41
CA SER A 92 5.81 -19.92 7.87
C SER A 92 6.83 -20.18 8.97
N THR A 93 6.36 -20.65 10.11
CA THR A 93 7.24 -21.03 11.20
C THR A 93 7.92 -22.36 10.86
N THR A 94 9.11 -22.63 11.41
CA THR A 94 9.78 -23.94 11.26
C THR A 94 8.88 -25.09 11.70
N GLU A 95 7.95 -24.84 12.63
CA GLU A 95 6.93 -25.77 13.12
C GLU A 95 5.95 -26.21 12.00
N ASP A 96 5.61 -25.33 11.07
CA ASP A 96 4.72 -25.62 9.94
C ASP A 96 5.43 -26.51 8.89
N LEU A 97 6.75 -26.37 8.75
CA LEU A 97 7.58 -27.19 7.87
C LEU A 97 7.79 -28.59 8.46
N GLU A 98 8.03 -28.69 9.77
CA GLU A 98 8.16 -29.96 10.51
C GLU A 98 6.87 -30.79 10.52
N LEU A 99 5.71 -30.12 10.58
CA LEU A 99 4.40 -30.77 10.46
C LEU A 99 4.17 -31.36 9.05
N SER A 100 4.63 -30.67 8.01
CA SER A 100 4.53 -31.14 6.62
C SER A 100 5.47 -32.31 6.29
N LEU A 101 6.60 -32.42 7.01
CA LEU A 101 7.59 -33.50 6.89
C LEU A 101 7.33 -34.68 7.83
N GLY A 102 6.22 -34.66 8.58
CA GLY A 102 5.77 -35.80 9.39
C GLY A 102 6.61 -36.09 10.64
N LEU A 103 7.41 -35.12 11.12
CA LEU A 103 8.26 -35.29 12.31
C LEU A 103 7.54 -34.71 13.55
N SER A 104 6.39 -35.28 13.93
CA SER A 104 5.69 -34.82 15.14
C SER A 104 6.35 -35.38 16.39
N GLY A 105 6.90 -34.52 17.25
CA GLY A 105 7.37 -34.98 18.55
C GLY A 105 7.97 -33.93 19.46
N MET A 106 7.19 -32.94 19.92
CA MET A 106 7.28 -32.40 21.30
C MET A 106 6.20 -31.36 21.59
N ASN A 107 5.34 -31.66 22.58
CA ASN A 107 4.35 -30.73 23.14
C ASN A 107 5.07 -29.66 23.97
N ILE A 108 5.11 -28.40 23.50
CA ILE A 108 5.48 -27.25 24.35
C ILE A 108 4.21 -26.41 24.58
N LYS A 109 3.79 -26.37 25.85
CA LYS A 109 2.67 -25.57 26.33
C LYS A 109 2.92 -24.09 26.01
N ARG A 110 2.05 -23.48 25.20
CA ARG A 110 2.06 -22.04 24.94
C ARG A 110 1.33 -21.31 26.06
N ASP A 111 2.09 -20.62 26.92
CA ASP A 111 1.55 -19.62 27.84
C ASP A 111 0.99 -18.45 27.03
N LYS A 112 -0.33 -18.26 27.13
CA LYS A 112 -1.01 -17.04 26.69
C LYS A 112 -0.71 -15.97 27.73
N ASP A 113 0.24 -15.08 27.50
CA ASP A 113 0.09 -13.71 28.02
C ASP A 113 1.04 -12.69 27.38
N SER A 114 0.55 -11.44 27.39
CA SER A 114 1.17 -10.19 26.93
C SER A 114 0.98 -9.81 25.45
N LYS A 115 -0.25 -9.41 25.08
CA LYS A 115 -0.39 -8.41 24.02
C LYS A 115 -0.06 -7.02 24.60
N PRO A 116 0.91 -6.27 24.06
CA PRO A 116 1.13 -4.90 24.51
C PRO A 116 -0.07 -4.03 24.13
N LYS A 117 -0.73 -3.44 25.13
CA LYS A 117 -1.76 -2.40 24.92
C LYS A 117 -1.07 -1.14 24.39
N TYR A 118 -1.09 -0.96 23.07
CA TYR A 118 -0.68 0.29 22.44
C TYR A 118 -1.64 1.41 22.86
N ARG A 119 -1.19 2.28 23.76
CA ARG A 119 -1.90 3.51 24.15
C ARG A 119 -1.09 4.69 23.64
N SER A 120 -1.41 5.17 22.43
CA SER A 120 -0.96 6.49 21.98
C SER A 120 -1.90 7.56 22.52
N LYS A 121 -1.46 8.30 23.54
CA LYS A 121 -1.95 9.67 23.76
C LYS A 121 -1.24 10.54 22.71
N CYS A 122 -1.99 11.12 21.79
CA CYS A 122 -1.47 12.20 20.95
C CYS A 122 -1.45 13.47 21.80
N VAL A 123 -0.29 14.13 21.87
CA VAL A 123 -0.13 15.50 22.37
C VAL A 123 -0.19 16.43 21.17
#